data_AF-A0A819MYF9-F1
#
_entry.id   AF-A0A819MYF9-F1
#
_cell.length_a   1.000
_cell.length_b   1.000
_cell.length_c   1.000
_cell.angle_alpha   90.00
_cell.angle_beta   90.00
_cell.angle_gamma   90.00
#
_symmetry.space_group_name_H-M   'P 1'
#
loop_
_entity.id
_entity.type
_entity.pdbx_description
1 polymer ?
#
loop_
_entity_poly.entity_id
_entity_poly.type
_entity_poly.pdbx_seq_one_letter_code
_entity_poly.pdbx_strand_id
1 'polypeptide(L)'
;KIRDTSSISTNNNDDDDENDTKEEQNSPSSEPIACHSSSQKRSHSPEPAINSDKHKNIKVEQSVADSKKKTSTIVEIDFEVGHVSIIRPEPTTIHNPPRTHDWTVYLRSADVHGDLNCLIQRCIFYLHPEYPDHRREFRSTPFAIKETGYAGFHLPIDIFFKTRKEPKKFRIEYDLDLHTNVEGHPHRQKESSVRRYRCTFYNPDPEFRQKILAAGGVSKDSFYQKNY
;
A
#
# COMPACT_ATOMS: atom_id res chain seq x y z
N LYS A 1 63.31 25.82 39.76
CA LYS A 1 62.46 25.55 38.58
C LYS A 1 63.05 26.28 37.39
N ILE A 2 64.00 25.64 36.70
CA ILE A 2 64.68 26.14 35.52
C ILE A 2 64.80 24.96 34.55
N ARG A 3 64.17 25.15 33.38
CA ARG A 3 64.43 24.64 32.02
C ARG A 3 65.27 23.36 31.86
N ASP A 4 64.62 22.34 31.29
CA ASP A 4 65.28 21.20 30.66
C ASP A 4 65.60 21.45 29.18
N THR A 5 66.73 20.89 28.79
CA THR A 5 67.50 20.85 27.53
C THR A 5 66.85 19.94 26.47
N SER A 6 66.69 20.32 25.18
CA SER A 6 67.59 20.03 24.02
C SER A 6 67.90 18.51 23.82
N SER A 7 67.83 17.80 22.69
CA SER A 7 67.90 18.09 21.24
C SER A 7 67.73 16.79 20.40
N ILE A 8 67.22 16.94 19.17
CA ILE A 8 67.71 16.40 17.87
C ILE A 8 67.64 14.88 17.51
N SER A 9 67.27 14.73 16.24
CA SER A 9 66.97 13.63 15.29
C SER A 9 68.00 12.52 15.03
N THR A 10 67.56 11.41 14.44
CA THR A 10 68.08 10.89 13.16
C THR A 10 67.15 9.85 12.50
N ASN A 11 67.21 9.83 11.17
CA ASN A 11 66.44 9.07 10.18
C ASN A 11 67.23 7.83 9.69
N ASN A 12 66.48 6.93 9.03
CA ASN A 12 66.85 5.91 8.04
C ASN A 12 67.44 4.57 8.54
N ASN A 13 66.83 3.46 8.13
CA ASN A 13 67.36 2.63 7.04
C ASN A 13 66.30 1.67 6.48
N ASP A 14 66.47 1.45 5.19
CA ASP A 14 65.79 0.60 4.21
C ASP A 14 65.94 -0.92 4.50
N ASP A 15 65.02 -1.75 3.97
CA ASP A 15 65.31 -2.72 2.88
C ASP A 15 64.16 -3.75 2.69
N ASP A 16 63.65 -3.76 1.45
CA ASP A 16 63.21 -4.87 0.57
C ASP A 16 62.60 -6.18 1.13
N ASP A 17 61.44 -6.57 0.59
CA ASP A 17 61.38 -7.75 -0.30
C ASP A 17 60.03 -7.89 -1.04
N GLU A 18 60.14 -8.13 -2.36
CA GLU A 18 59.08 -8.54 -3.28
C GLU A 18 58.59 -9.97 -2.96
N ASN A 19 57.29 -10.27 -3.16
CA ASN A 19 56.93 -11.24 -4.19
C ASN A 19 55.44 -11.23 -4.58
N ASP A 20 55.28 -11.39 -5.89
CA ASP A 20 54.11 -11.55 -6.74
C ASP A 20 53.41 -12.90 -6.50
N THR A 21 52.08 -12.96 -6.48
CA THR A 21 51.33 -14.06 -7.15
C THR A 21 49.88 -13.65 -7.40
N LYS A 22 49.53 -13.64 -8.69
CA LYS A 22 48.19 -13.56 -9.27
C LYS A 22 47.34 -14.77 -8.87
N GLU A 23 46.04 -14.56 -8.64
CA GLU A 23 45.04 -15.53 -9.07
C GLU A 23 43.69 -14.86 -9.35
N GLU A 24 43.02 -15.46 -10.31
CA GLU A 24 42.01 -14.91 -11.19
C GLU A 24 40.64 -15.54 -10.84
N GLN A 25 39.57 -14.88 -11.29
CA GLN A 25 38.29 -15.46 -11.70
C GLN A 25 37.04 -15.39 -10.79
N ASN A 26 36.00 -14.90 -11.48
CA ASN A 26 34.58 -15.28 -11.44
C ASN A 26 33.62 -14.51 -10.51
N SER A 27 33.06 -13.45 -11.11
CA SER A 27 31.67 -13.04 -10.91
C SER A 27 30.68 -14.18 -11.19
N PRO A 28 29.46 -14.11 -10.63
CA PRO A 28 28.35 -13.96 -11.57
C PRO A 28 27.30 -12.93 -11.13
N SER A 29 26.87 -12.19 -12.15
CA SER A 29 25.65 -11.41 -12.25
C SER A 29 24.40 -12.27 -12.00
N SER A 30 23.40 -11.70 -11.31
CA SER A 30 22.02 -12.18 -11.39
C SER A 30 21.06 -11.01 -11.16
N GLU A 31 20.52 -10.51 -12.28
CA GLU A 31 19.35 -9.65 -12.38
C GLU A 31 18.04 -10.50 -12.48
N PRO A 32 16.85 -9.89 -12.33
CA PRO A 32 15.69 -10.53 -11.71
C PRO A 32 14.79 -11.31 -12.66
N ILE A 33 14.09 -12.31 -12.11
CA ILE A 33 13.10 -13.14 -12.79
C ILE A 33 11.78 -12.37 -12.90
N ALA A 34 11.41 -11.99 -14.13
CA ALA A 34 10.07 -11.56 -14.51
C ALA A 34 9.14 -12.78 -14.65
N CYS A 35 7.95 -12.74 -14.06
CA CYS A 35 6.88 -13.71 -14.36
C CYS A 35 5.91 -13.11 -15.39
N HIS A 36 5.87 -13.72 -16.58
CA HIS A 36 4.94 -13.36 -17.64
C HIS A 36 3.59 -14.03 -17.44
N SER A 37 2.54 -13.24 -17.66
CA SER A 37 1.17 -13.65 -17.88
C SER A 37 1.01 -14.32 -19.24
N SER A 38 0.30 -15.45 -19.31
CA SER A 38 -0.14 -16.05 -20.56
C SER A 38 -1.65 -16.25 -20.53
N SER A 39 -2.34 -15.46 -21.35
CA SER A 39 -3.74 -15.63 -21.73
C SER A 39 -3.87 -16.31 -23.08
N GLN A 40 -5.04 -16.95 -23.27
CA GLN A 40 -5.73 -17.31 -24.52
C GLN A 40 -5.43 -18.67 -25.19
N LYS A 41 -6.51 -19.44 -25.39
CA LYS A 41 -6.88 -20.02 -26.70
C LYS A 41 -8.40 -20.16 -26.82
N ARG A 42 -8.96 -19.59 -27.90
CA ARG A 42 -10.32 -19.80 -28.44
C ARG A 42 -10.30 -20.89 -29.50
N SER A 43 -11.46 -21.50 -29.74
CA SER A 43 -12.02 -22.13 -30.97
C SER A 43 -12.87 -23.34 -30.54
N HIS A 44 -14.00 -23.74 -31.11
CA HIS A 44 -14.88 -23.30 -32.20
C HIS A 44 -16.26 -23.97 -31.95
N SER A 45 -17.35 -23.34 -32.39
CA SER A 45 -18.67 -23.99 -32.57
C SER A 45 -18.68 -24.81 -33.88
N PRO A 46 -19.62 -25.76 -34.07
CA PRO A 46 -20.95 -25.40 -34.60
C PRO A 46 -22.15 -26.21 -34.03
N GLU A 47 -23.32 -25.56 -34.13
CA GLU A 47 -24.71 -26.06 -33.99
C GLU A 47 -25.18 -26.86 -35.25
N PRO A 48 -26.45 -27.35 -35.43
CA PRO A 48 -27.68 -27.19 -34.62
C PRO A 48 -28.55 -28.47 -34.44
N ALA A 49 -29.59 -28.38 -33.61
CA ALA A 49 -30.84 -29.15 -33.83
C ALA A 49 -32.06 -28.44 -33.23
N ILE A 50 -33.10 -28.36 -34.05
CA ILE A 50 -34.40 -27.72 -33.86
C ILE A 50 -35.34 -28.67 -33.10
N ASN A 51 -36.11 -28.18 -32.13
CA ASN A 51 -37.50 -28.65 -32.01
C ASN A 51 -38.42 -27.62 -31.34
N SER A 52 -39.59 -27.50 -31.94
CA SER A 52 -40.78 -26.73 -31.56
C SER A 52 -41.47 -27.30 -30.33
N ASP A 53 -42.09 -26.45 -29.50
CA ASP A 53 -43.53 -26.60 -29.19
C ASP A 53 -44.13 -25.43 -28.39
N LYS A 54 -45.45 -25.29 -28.56
CA LYS A 54 -46.27 -24.10 -28.32
C LYS A 54 -47.00 -24.11 -26.96
N HIS A 55 -47.47 -22.90 -26.62
CA HIS A 55 -48.61 -22.54 -25.75
C HIS A 55 -48.43 -22.56 -24.22
N LYS A 56 -48.54 -21.37 -23.59
CA LYS A 56 -49.77 -20.89 -22.94
C LYS A 56 -49.56 -19.50 -22.30
N ASN A 57 -50.51 -18.60 -22.56
CA ASN A 57 -50.67 -17.31 -21.89
C ASN A 57 -51.05 -17.52 -20.42
N ILE A 58 -50.42 -16.76 -19.50
CA ILE A 58 -51.08 -16.32 -18.27
C ILE A 58 -50.71 -14.85 -18.03
N LYS A 59 -51.72 -13.99 -18.21
CA LYS A 59 -51.76 -12.59 -17.76
C LYS A 59 -52.18 -12.64 -16.28
N VAL A 60 -51.34 -12.16 -15.37
CA VAL A 60 -51.76 -11.86 -13.99
C VAL A 60 -51.72 -10.35 -13.81
N GLU A 61 -52.86 -9.84 -13.35
CA GLU A 61 -53.16 -8.45 -13.09
C GLU A 61 -52.28 -7.86 -11.98
N GLN A 62 -51.70 -6.71 -12.28
CA GLN A 62 -51.72 -5.48 -11.49
C GLN A 62 -51.93 -5.61 -9.97
N SER A 63 -50.82 -5.69 -9.22
CA SER A 63 -50.78 -5.21 -7.84
C SER A 63 -50.15 -3.81 -7.81
N VAL A 64 -50.97 -2.82 -7.52
CA VAL A 64 -50.56 -1.45 -7.19
C VAL A 64 -49.85 -1.47 -5.84
N ALA A 65 -48.54 -1.19 -5.80
CA ALA A 65 -47.82 -0.80 -4.59
C ALA A 65 -46.53 -0.03 -4.95
N ASP A 66 -46.51 1.26 -4.59
CA ASP A 66 -45.37 2.18 -4.48
C ASP A 66 -44.27 2.09 -5.56
N SER A 67 -44.44 2.86 -6.64
CA SER A 67 -43.32 3.39 -7.43
C SER A 67 -42.55 4.43 -6.59
N LYS A 68 -41.89 4.01 -5.51
CA LYS A 68 -40.85 4.83 -4.87
C LYS A 68 -39.75 5.00 -5.91
N LYS A 69 -39.68 6.20 -6.48
CA LYS A 69 -38.58 6.70 -7.31
C LYS A 69 -37.28 6.26 -6.62
N LYS A 70 -36.62 5.22 -7.16
CA LYS A 70 -35.42 4.63 -6.56
C LYS A 70 -34.29 5.61 -6.77
N THR A 71 -34.18 6.61 -5.88
CA THR A 71 -33.07 7.56 -5.87
C THR A 71 -31.81 6.76 -5.62
N SER A 72 -30.91 6.74 -6.61
CA SER A 72 -29.62 6.10 -6.42
C SER A 72 -28.78 7.01 -5.53
N THR A 73 -28.51 6.60 -4.30
CA THR A 73 -27.63 7.33 -3.37
C THR A 73 -26.22 6.82 -3.57
N ILE A 74 -25.30 7.70 -3.90
CA ILE A 74 -23.86 7.39 -3.96
C ILE A 74 -23.21 8.01 -2.73
N VAL A 75 -22.40 7.24 -2.01
CA VAL A 75 -21.64 7.76 -0.86
C VAL A 75 -20.18 7.43 -1.07
N GLU A 76 -19.32 8.42 -0.93
CA GLU A 76 -17.88 8.29 -1.14
C GLU A 76 -17.13 8.59 0.14
N ILE A 77 -16.00 7.93 0.36
CA ILE A 77 -15.05 8.27 1.41
C ILE A 77 -13.64 8.24 0.82
N ASP A 78 -12.84 9.24 1.19
CA ASP A 78 -11.43 9.32 0.82
C ASP A 78 -10.58 8.85 2.01
N PHE A 79 -9.75 7.83 1.78
CA PHE A 79 -8.73 7.38 2.71
C PHE A 79 -7.39 8.04 2.39
N GLU A 80 -6.59 8.33 3.40
CA GLU A 80 -5.19 8.73 3.22
C GLU A 80 -4.27 7.63 3.75
N VAL A 81 -3.38 7.17 2.87
CA VAL A 81 -2.25 6.34 3.27
C VAL A 81 -1.01 7.20 3.15
N GLY A 82 -0.26 7.31 4.23
CA GLY A 82 1.00 8.03 4.24
C GLY A 82 2.08 7.24 4.93
N HIS A 83 3.32 7.57 4.61
CA HIS A 83 4.46 7.12 5.38
C HIS A 83 5.43 8.26 5.63
N VAL A 84 6.21 8.10 6.70
CA VAL A 84 7.36 8.92 7.04
C VAL A 84 8.55 8.00 7.13
N SER A 85 9.65 8.35 6.48
CA SER A 85 10.92 7.62 6.56
C SER A 85 12.00 8.55 7.10
N ILE A 86 12.92 8.00 7.88
CA ILE A 86 14.04 8.70 8.48
C ILE A 86 15.29 7.89 8.21
N ILE A 87 16.28 8.50 7.56
CA ILE A 87 17.61 7.91 7.36
C ILE A 87 18.30 7.82 8.72
N ARG A 88 18.81 6.63 9.04
CA ARG A 88 19.56 6.39 10.27
C ARG A 88 20.97 6.97 10.13
N PRO A 89 21.51 7.64 11.17
CA PRO A 89 22.92 8.05 11.18
C PRO A 89 23.87 6.85 11.06
N GLU A 90 23.50 5.74 11.69
CA GLU A 90 24.25 4.48 11.66
C GLU A 90 23.31 3.33 11.24
N PRO A 91 23.64 2.62 10.13
CA PRO A 91 22.91 1.42 9.73
C PRO A 91 23.01 0.31 10.78
N THR A 92 21.98 -0.52 10.88
CA THR A 92 22.05 -1.71 11.76
C THR A 92 22.95 -2.77 11.13
N THR A 93 24.05 -3.12 11.80
CA THR A 93 25.04 -4.09 11.33
C THR A 93 24.63 -5.55 11.55
N ILE A 94 23.60 -5.79 12.36
CA ILE A 94 23.08 -7.14 12.67
C ILE A 94 22.33 -7.74 11.47
N HIS A 95 21.78 -6.91 10.59
CA HIS A 95 21.06 -7.35 9.40
C HIS A 95 21.97 -7.32 8.17
N ASN A 96 21.80 -8.28 7.27
CA ASN A 96 22.42 -8.29 5.95
C ASN A 96 21.33 -8.40 4.88
N PRO A 97 21.04 -7.33 4.10
CA PRO A 97 21.71 -6.03 4.12
C PRO A 97 21.37 -5.20 5.38
N PRO A 98 22.23 -4.24 5.76
CA PRO A 98 22.02 -3.41 6.94
C PRO A 98 20.79 -2.52 6.76
N ARG A 99 19.95 -2.40 7.80
CA ARG A 99 18.78 -1.50 7.72
C ARG A 99 19.24 -0.06 7.88
N THR A 100 18.87 0.78 6.91
CA THR A 100 19.34 2.17 6.76
C THR A 100 18.28 3.20 7.13
N HIS A 101 17.00 2.81 7.22
CA HIS A 101 15.89 3.72 7.52
C HIS A 101 15.04 3.21 8.68
N ASP A 102 14.52 4.14 9.47
CA ASP A 102 13.34 3.95 10.31
C ASP A 102 12.14 4.51 9.55
N TRP A 103 11.07 3.73 9.40
CA TRP A 103 9.88 4.17 8.69
C TRP A 103 8.60 3.91 9.48
N THR A 104 7.60 4.75 9.25
CA THR A 104 6.25 4.63 9.80
C THR A 104 5.24 4.81 8.69
N VAL A 105 4.44 3.78 8.41
CA VAL A 105 3.30 3.87 7.48
C VAL A 105 1.99 3.89 8.26
N TYR A 106 0.99 4.62 7.77
CA TYR A 106 -0.30 4.76 8.42
C TYR A 106 -1.44 4.88 7.41
N LEU A 107 -2.64 4.47 7.85
CA LEU A 107 -3.92 4.69 7.19
C LEU A 107 -4.80 5.57 8.09
N ARG A 108 -5.43 6.60 7.51
CA ARG A 108 -6.41 7.46 8.19
C ARG A 108 -7.53 7.90 7.25
N SER A 109 -8.57 8.54 7.80
CA SER A 109 -9.55 9.26 6.98
C SER A 109 -8.90 10.52 6.40
N ALA A 110 -9.28 10.90 5.18
CA ALA A 110 -8.89 12.20 4.63
C ALA A 110 -9.55 13.37 5.37
N ASP A 111 -10.69 13.12 6.03
CA ASP A 111 -11.29 14.06 6.96
C ASP A 111 -10.60 13.94 8.33
N VAL A 112 -10.09 15.07 8.84
CA VAL A 112 -9.42 15.16 10.15
C VAL A 112 -10.35 14.75 11.31
N HIS A 113 -11.66 14.93 11.15
CA HIS A 113 -12.66 14.57 12.14
C HIS A 113 -13.30 13.20 11.91
N GLY A 114 -12.91 12.49 10.84
CA GLY A 114 -13.48 11.20 10.47
C GLY A 114 -13.04 10.06 11.38
N ASP A 115 -13.99 9.45 12.11
CA ASP A 115 -13.72 8.26 12.92
C ASP A 115 -13.80 6.97 12.11
N LEU A 116 -12.65 6.39 11.76
CA LEU A 116 -12.60 5.12 11.05
C LEU A 116 -13.03 3.91 11.90
N ASN A 117 -13.06 4.00 13.24
CA ASN A 117 -13.46 2.86 14.07
C ASN A 117 -14.93 2.48 13.86
N CYS A 118 -15.81 3.43 13.54
CA CYS A 118 -17.21 3.13 13.27
C CYS A 118 -17.42 2.38 11.94
N LEU A 119 -16.51 2.59 10.97
CA LEU A 119 -16.61 2.08 9.61
C LEU A 119 -15.81 0.79 9.37
N ILE A 120 -14.58 0.73 9.88
CA ILE A 120 -13.61 -0.36 9.60
C ILE A 120 -13.75 -1.45 10.67
N GLN A 121 -13.96 -2.69 10.23
CA GLN A 121 -13.97 -3.88 11.10
C GLN A 121 -12.54 -4.31 11.42
N ARG A 122 -11.68 -4.33 10.41
CA ARG A 122 -10.26 -4.59 10.53
C ARG A 122 -9.51 -4.06 9.31
N CYS A 123 -8.25 -3.71 9.51
CA CYS A 123 -7.30 -3.33 8.47
C CYS A 123 -6.11 -4.28 8.50
N ILE A 124 -5.62 -4.70 7.34
CA ILE A 124 -4.45 -5.59 7.23
C ILE A 124 -3.43 -4.97 6.31
N PHE A 125 -2.22 -4.81 6.81
CA PHE A 125 -1.05 -4.41 6.04
C PHE A 125 -0.23 -5.67 5.71
N TYR A 126 0.15 -5.82 4.45
CA TYR A 126 0.98 -6.92 3.97
C TYR A 126 2.38 -6.41 3.68
N LEU A 127 3.26 -6.46 4.68
CA LEU A 127 4.69 -6.13 4.53
C LEU A 127 5.39 -7.12 3.61
N HIS A 128 6.62 -6.78 3.20
CA HIS A 128 7.50 -7.70 2.50
C HIS A 128 7.72 -9.00 3.31
N PRO A 129 7.77 -10.19 2.69
CA PRO A 129 7.89 -11.48 3.41
C PRO A 129 9.13 -11.62 4.30
N GLU A 130 10.17 -10.81 4.08
CA GLU A 130 11.36 -10.74 4.94
C GLU A 130 11.07 -10.22 6.35
N TYR A 131 9.94 -9.53 6.54
CA TYR A 131 9.54 -9.07 7.86
C TYR A 131 8.91 -10.21 8.68
N PRO A 132 9.30 -10.39 9.95
CA PRO A 132 8.54 -11.24 10.85
C PRO A 132 7.13 -10.68 11.00
N ASP A 133 6.15 -11.58 11.03
CA ASP A 133 4.73 -11.24 11.04
C ASP A 133 4.36 -10.22 9.95
N HIS A 134 4.77 -10.51 8.70
CA HIS A 134 4.56 -9.61 7.56
C HIS A 134 3.08 -9.29 7.27
N ARG A 135 2.14 -10.10 7.77
CA ARG A 135 0.69 -9.81 7.72
C ARG A 135 0.22 -9.21 9.06
N ARG A 136 0.12 -7.89 9.14
CA ARG A 136 -0.25 -7.17 10.38
C ARG A 136 -1.72 -6.74 10.36
N GLU A 137 -2.52 -7.31 11.25
CA GLU A 137 -3.97 -7.03 11.38
C GLU A 137 -4.25 -6.07 12.54
N PHE A 138 -5.08 -5.05 12.28
CA PHE A 138 -5.54 -4.05 13.24
C PHE A 138 -7.06 -4.04 13.27
N ARG A 139 -7.65 -3.84 14.46
CA ARG A 139 -9.12 -3.77 14.64
C ARG A 139 -9.64 -2.41 15.08
N SER A 140 -8.74 -1.49 15.40
CA SER A 140 -9.06 -0.11 15.76
C SER A 140 -7.90 0.82 15.39
N THR A 141 -8.17 2.12 15.33
CA THR A 141 -7.14 3.15 15.16
C THR A 141 -6.21 3.21 16.37
N PRO A 142 -4.95 3.65 16.21
CA PRO A 142 -4.29 4.04 14.95
C PRO A 142 -3.92 2.83 14.08
N PHE A 143 -4.23 2.89 12.78
CA PHE A 143 -3.80 1.91 11.80
C PHE A 143 -2.40 2.28 11.30
N ALA A 144 -1.37 1.95 12.08
CA ALA A 144 -0.01 2.35 11.76
C ALA A 144 1.02 1.26 12.11
N ILE A 145 2.08 1.21 11.32
CA ILE A 145 3.21 0.31 11.52
C ILE A 145 4.48 1.15 11.59
N LYS A 146 5.31 0.86 12.58
CA LYS A 146 6.69 1.34 12.67
C LYS A 146 7.64 0.17 12.48
N GLU A 147 8.67 0.36 11.69
CA GLU A 147 9.62 -0.69 11.37
C GLU A 147 10.91 -0.07 10.81
N THR A 148 11.93 -0.90 10.58
CA THR A 148 13.18 -0.47 9.95
C THR A 148 13.44 -1.25 8.67
N GLY A 149 14.11 -0.65 7.70
CA GLY A 149 14.33 -1.27 6.39
C GLY A 149 15.46 -0.63 5.60
N TYR A 150 15.79 -1.24 4.47
CA TYR A 150 16.86 -0.77 3.58
C TYR A 150 16.35 -0.37 2.20
N ALA A 151 15.17 -0.86 1.80
CA ALA A 151 14.56 -0.60 0.50
C ALA A 151 13.05 -0.36 0.63
N GLY A 152 12.51 0.41 -0.32
CA GLY A 152 11.08 0.54 -0.52
C GLY A 152 10.47 -0.72 -1.13
N PHE A 153 9.15 -0.86 -1.01
CA PHE A 153 8.43 -2.02 -1.53
C PHE A 153 6.94 -1.72 -1.76
N HIS A 154 6.28 -2.61 -2.50
CA HIS A 154 4.84 -2.56 -2.68
C HIS A 154 4.11 -3.10 -1.44
N LEU A 155 3.25 -2.28 -0.85
CA LEU A 155 2.53 -2.54 0.40
C LEU A 155 1.02 -2.61 0.14
N PRO A 156 0.48 -3.81 -0.07
CA PRO A 156 -0.95 -4.00 -0.08
C PRO A 156 -1.58 -3.73 1.30
N ILE A 157 -2.74 -3.10 1.28
CA ILE A 157 -3.54 -2.80 2.48
C ILE A 157 -4.99 -3.21 2.22
N ASP A 158 -5.48 -4.21 2.94
CA ASP A 158 -6.88 -4.61 2.89
C ASP A 158 -7.69 -3.95 4.02
N ILE A 159 -8.72 -3.19 3.66
CA ILE A 159 -9.69 -2.58 4.58
C ILE A 159 -10.98 -3.40 4.55
N PHE A 160 -11.37 -3.98 5.67
CA PHE A 160 -12.64 -4.70 5.82
C PHE A 160 -13.66 -3.81 6.53
N PHE A 161 -14.84 -3.68 5.95
CA PHE A 161 -15.89 -2.78 6.45
C PHE A 161 -16.86 -3.47 7.41
N LYS A 162 -17.42 -2.71 8.36
CA LYS A 162 -18.52 -3.11 9.25
C LYS A 162 -19.87 -3.09 8.51
N THR A 163 -19.97 -3.86 7.43
CA THR A 163 -21.13 -3.96 6.54
C THR A 163 -21.61 -5.41 6.40
N ARG A 164 -22.90 -5.58 6.11
CA ARG A 164 -23.49 -6.88 5.76
C ARG A 164 -23.49 -7.15 4.25
N LYS A 165 -23.40 -6.10 3.43
CA LYS A 165 -23.48 -6.16 1.96
C LYS A 165 -22.13 -5.97 1.30
N GLU A 166 -21.98 -6.46 0.07
CA GLU A 166 -20.79 -6.18 -0.73
C GLU A 166 -20.74 -4.71 -1.21
N PRO A 167 -19.55 -4.12 -1.38
CA PRO A 167 -18.24 -4.70 -1.11
C PRO A 167 -17.89 -4.73 0.40
N LYS A 168 -17.47 -5.89 0.91
CA LYS A 168 -16.99 -6.03 2.31
C LYS A 168 -15.54 -5.61 2.49
N LYS A 169 -14.79 -5.47 1.40
CA LYS A 169 -13.36 -5.20 1.39
C LYS A 169 -13.01 -4.15 0.34
N PHE A 170 -12.12 -3.25 0.68
CA PHE A 170 -11.43 -2.35 -0.25
C PHE A 170 -9.93 -2.57 -0.11
N ARG A 171 -9.22 -2.76 -1.23
CA ARG A 171 -7.78 -2.98 -1.24
C ARG A 171 -7.08 -1.74 -1.81
N ILE A 172 -6.11 -1.25 -1.07
CA ILE A 172 -5.19 -0.19 -1.48
C ILE A 172 -3.86 -0.84 -1.81
N GLU A 173 -3.29 -0.45 -2.94
CA GLU A 173 -1.96 -0.85 -3.38
C GLU A 173 -1.06 0.37 -3.23
N TYR A 174 -0.22 0.38 -2.18
CA TYR A 174 0.59 1.53 -1.77
C TYR A 174 2.07 1.27 -2.06
N ASP A 175 2.79 2.22 -2.66
CA ASP A 175 4.24 2.11 -2.77
C ASP A 175 4.88 2.83 -1.60
N LEU A 176 5.57 2.09 -0.75
CA LEU A 176 6.42 2.63 0.31
C LEU A 176 7.80 2.82 -0.29
N ASP A 177 8.16 4.05 -0.60
CA ASP A 177 9.50 4.42 -1.06
C ASP A 177 10.38 4.87 0.11
N LEU A 178 11.66 4.52 0.04
CA LEU A 178 12.68 4.99 0.98
C LEU A 178 13.71 5.75 0.16
N HIS A 179 13.75 7.08 0.26
CA HIS A 179 14.72 7.85 -0.51
C HIS A 179 16.05 7.81 0.20
N THR A 180 17.07 7.34 -0.51
CA THR A 180 18.45 7.48 -0.11
C THR A 180 18.93 8.91 -0.36
N ASN A 181 20.00 9.33 0.31
CA ASN A 181 20.65 10.61 0.02
C ASN A 181 20.96 10.72 -1.49
N VAL A 182 20.21 11.56 -2.19
CA VAL A 182 20.47 11.91 -3.59
C VAL A 182 21.69 12.82 -3.63
N GLU A 183 22.61 12.56 -4.56
CA GLU A 183 23.77 13.44 -4.82
C GLU A 183 23.30 14.90 -4.91
N GLY A 184 23.80 15.74 -4.00
CA GLY A 184 23.45 17.16 -3.89
C GLY A 184 22.60 17.56 -2.67
N HIS A 185 22.00 16.62 -1.93
CA HIS A 185 21.18 16.93 -0.75
C HIS A 185 21.44 16.05 0.49
N PRO A 186 22.68 16.02 1.03
CA PRO A 186 23.09 15.16 2.15
C PRO A 186 22.37 15.46 3.49
N HIS A 187 21.57 16.52 3.58
CA HIS A 187 20.88 16.93 4.80
C HIS A 187 19.40 16.52 4.87
N ARG A 188 18.82 15.92 3.82
CA ARG A 188 17.43 15.43 3.88
C ARG A 188 17.37 14.07 4.58
N GLN A 189 17.33 14.10 5.90
CA GLN A 189 17.25 12.89 6.72
C GLN A 189 15.83 12.36 6.92
N LYS A 190 14.80 13.17 6.65
CA LYS A 190 13.40 12.80 6.86
C LYS A 190 12.58 13.10 5.62
N GLU A 191 11.77 12.12 5.21
CA GLU A 191 10.82 12.25 4.14
C GLU A 191 9.41 11.88 4.60
N SER A 192 8.40 12.47 3.96
CA SER A 192 7.00 12.12 4.17
C SER A 192 6.27 12.10 2.83
N SER A 193 5.48 11.06 2.61
CA SER A 193 4.60 10.93 1.44
C SER A 193 3.19 10.60 1.90
N VAL A 194 2.18 11.15 1.23
CA VAL A 194 0.75 10.90 1.50
C VAL A 194 0.01 10.78 0.18
N ARG A 195 -0.80 9.72 0.04
CA ARG A 195 -1.64 9.46 -1.14
C ARG A 195 -3.09 9.26 -0.71
N ARG A 196 -4.03 9.76 -1.52
CA ARG A 196 -5.47 9.67 -1.28
C ARG A 196 -6.10 8.58 -2.14
N TYR A 197 -6.96 7.76 -1.55
CA TYR A 197 -7.66 6.65 -2.18
C TYR A 197 -9.15 6.78 -1.96
N ARG A 198 -9.91 6.93 -3.05
CA ARG A 198 -11.36 7.09 -3.01
C ARG A 198 -12.06 5.74 -3.04
N CYS A 199 -12.98 5.52 -2.12
CA CYS A 199 -13.89 4.38 -2.10
C CYS A 199 -15.33 4.86 -2.30
N THR A 200 -16.01 4.31 -3.30
CA THR A 200 -17.39 4.68 -3.68
C THR A 200 -18.35 3.55 -3.38
N PHE A 201 -19.41 3.84 -2.63
CA PHE A 201 -20.49 2.92 -2.32
C PHE A 201 -21.77 3.33 -3.04
N TYR A 202 -22.34 2.39 -3.79
CA TYR A 202 -23.61 2.59 -4.49
C TYR A 202 -24.74 2.01 -3.66
N ASN A 203 -25.70 2.86 -3.30
CA ASN A 203 -26.87 2.50 -2.52
C ASN A 203 -26.54 1.71 -1.24
N PRO A 204 -25.61 2.20 -0.38
CA PRO A 204 -25.35 1.57 0.90
C PRO A 204 -26.63 1.53 1.75
N ASP A 205 -26.78 0.51 2.58
CA ASP A 205 -27.90 0.49 3.53
C ASP A 205 -27.79 1.66 4.53
N PRO A 206 -28.91 2.09 5.15
CA PRO A 206 -28.93 3.29 5.98
C PRO A 206 -27.93 3.27 7.14
N GLU A 207 -27.74 2.12 7.78
CA GLU A 207 -26.79 1.96 8.90
C GLU A 207 -25.35 2.11 8.40
N PHE A 208 -25.00 1.44 7.31
CA PHE A 208 -23.67 1.54 6.73
C PHE A 208 -23.39 2.94 6.16
N ARG A 209 -24.39 3.58 5.55
CA ARG A 209 -24.31 4.99 5.12
C ARG A 209 -23.92 5.90 6.28
N GLN A 210 -24.57 5.77 7.44
CA GLN A 210 -24.24 6.59 8.61
C GLN A 210 -22.79 6.37 9.07
N LYS A 211 -22.30 5.13 9.07
CA LYS A 211 -20.89 4.82 9.38
C LYS A 211 -19.92 5.48 8.39
N ILE A 212 -20.23 5.44 7.09
CA ILE A 212 -19.40 6.11 6.06
C ILE A 212 -19.36 7.62 6.31
N LEU A 213 -20.50 8.25 6.56
CA LEU A 213 -20.59 9.69 6.82
C LEU A 213 -19.88 10.09 8.13
N ALA A 214 -20.03 9.31 9.20
CA ALA A 214 -19.33 9.53 10.47
C ALA A 214 -17.80 9.37 10.35
N ALA A 215 -17.35 8.56 9.40
CA ALA A 215 -15.95 8.40 9.05
C ALA A 215 -15.40 9.51 8.13
N GLY A 216 -16.19 10.55 7.80
CA GLY A 216 -15.80 11.66 6.92
C GLY A 216 -16.20 11.47 5.46
N GLY A 217 -17.09 10.51 5.17
CA GLY A 217 -17.63 10.32 3.83
C GLY A 217 -18.67 11.38 3.43
N VAL A 218 -18.93 11.49 2.14
CA VAL A 218 -19.85 12.47 1.53
C VAL A 218 -20.92 11.78 0.70
N SER A 219 -22.17 12.24 0.81
CA SER A 219 -23.30 11.77 -0.01
C SER A 219 -23.36 12.58 -1.30
N LYS A 220 -23.34 11.91 -2.45
CA LYS A 220 -23.65 12.49 -3.75
C LYS A 220 -25.07 12.05 -4.14
N ASP A 221 -26.01 12.96 -3.95
CA ASP A 221 -27.37 12.74 -4.43
C ASP A 221 -27.43 13.13 -5.91
N SER A 222 -27.66 12.14 -6.78
CA SER A 222 -27.93 12.40 -8.19
C SER A 222 -29.35 12.96 -8.33
N PHE A 223 -29.46 14.28 -8.36
CA PHE A 223 -30.61 14.91 -8.97
C PHE A 223 -30.47 14.72 -10.49
N TYR A 224 -31.12 13.70 -11.03
CA TYR A 224 -31.42 13.70 -12.46
C TYR A 224 -32.36 14.87 -12.72
N GLN A 225 -31.80 16.03 -13.08
CA GLN A 225 -32.52 17.08 -13.78
C GLN A 225 -32.90 16.47 -15.13
N LYS A 226 -34.16 16.02 -15.27
CA LYS A 226 -34.75 15.79 -16.59
C LYS A 226 -34.80 17.16 -17.26
N ASN A 227 -33.82 17.45 -18.12
CA ASN A 227 -33.96 18.51 -19.10
C ASN A 227 -35.00 18.00 -20.10
N TYR A 228 -36.20 18.59 -20.00
CA TYR A 228 -37.27 18.46 -20.99
C TYR A 228 -36.89 19.18 -22.27
#